data_AF-A0A8J3HPR9-F1
#
_entry.id   AF-A0A8J3HPR9-F1
#
_cell.length_a   1.000
_cell.length_b   1.000
_cell.length_c   1.000
_cell.angle_alpha   90.00
_cell.angle_beta   90.00
_cell.angle_gamma   90.00
#
_symmetry.space_group_name_H-M   'P 1'
#
loop_
_entity.id
_entity.type
_entity.pdbx_description
1 polymer ?
#
loop_
_entity_poly.entity_id
_entity_poly.type
_entity_poly.pdbx_seq_one_letter_code
_entity_poly.pdbx_strand_id
1 'polypeptide(L)'
;MRRAITPQTNGICERFHKTMQDECYNIIFRKKIYNSLPDLQIDIDHWLRSYNYTRPHSGKHCYGKTPMQTFLDILLSRKILVTSIRILIVV
;
A
#
# COMPACT_ATOMS: atom_id res chain seq x y z
N MET A 1 21.59 8.10 -18.25
CA MET A 1 20.26 7.86 -18.85
C MET A 1 19.28 7.43 -17.77
N ARG A 2 18.33 8.30 -17.38
CA ARG A 2 17.30 7.95 -16.39
C ARG A 2 16.33 6.96 -17.02
N ARG A 3 16.17 5.78 -16.40
CA ARG A 3 15.17 4.78 -16.77
C ARG A 3 13.80 5.44 -16.64
N ALA A 4 13.06 5.59 -17.75
CA ALA A 4 11.72 6.14 -17.71
C ALA A 4 10.85 5.26 -16.79
N ILE A 5 10.45 5.79 -15.64
CA ILE A 5 9.49 5.15 -14.74
C ILE A 5 8.18 5.09 -15.53
N THR A 6 7.68 3.88 -15.75
CA THR A 6 6.50 3.68 -16.59
C THR A 6 5.27 4.41 -16.00
N PRO A 7 4.42 5.06 -16.81
CA PRO A 7 3.30 5.90 -16.35
C PRO A 7 2.34 5.19 -15.37
N GLN A 8 2.23 3.87 -15.49
CA GLN A 8 1.37 3.06 -14.64
C GLN A 8 1.90 2.91 -13.21
N THR A 9 3.21 3.02 -13.00
CA THR A 9 3.84 2.90 -11.67
C THR A 9 3.55 4.16 -10.84
N ASN A 10 3.63 5.33 -11.47
CA ASN A 10 3.29 6.61 -10.84
C ASN A 10 1.82 6.63 -10.42
N GLY A 11 0.90 6.23 -11.31
CA GLY A 11 -0.53 6.29 -11.04
C GLY A 11 -1.04 5.34 -9.95
N ILE A 12 -0.27 4.33 -9.54
CA ILE A 12 -0.63 3.46 -8.40
C ILE A 12 -0.08 4.03 -7.10
N CYS A 13 1.18 4.47 -7.11
CA CYS A 13 1.81 5.15 -5.99
C CYS A 13 1.03 6.41 -5.59
N GLU A 14 0.62 7.21 -6.58
CA GLU A 14 -0.24 8.39 -6.40
C GLU A 14 -1.59 8.03 -5.77
N ARG A 15 -2.24 6.94 -6.21
CA ARG A 15 -3.50 6.47 -5.62
C ARG A 15 -3.33 5.96 -4.19
N PHE A 16 -2.23 5.26 -3.92
CA PHE A 16 -1.93 4.83 -2.56
C PHE A 16 -1.72 6.04 -1.65
N HIS A 17 -0.87 7.00 -2.04
CA HIS A 17 -0.63 8.20 -1.26
C HIS A 17 -1.92 9.01 -1.01
N LYS A 18 -2.80 9.10 -2.01
CA LYS A 18 -4.13 9.70 -1.82
C LYS A 18 -4.98 8.93 -0.81
N THR A 19 -4.99 7.59 -0.90
CA THR A 19 -5.71 6.74 0.06
C THR A 19 -5.17 6.92 1.48
N MET A 20 -3.85 6.95 1.65
CA MET A 20 -3.20 7.19 2.93
C MET A 20 -3.54 8.58 3.48
N GLN A 21 -3.58 9.60 2.63
CA GLN A 21 -4.00 10.94 3.03
C GLN A 21 -5.45 10.96 3.51
N ASP A 22 -6.36 10.41 2.71
CA ASP A 22 -7.81 10.47 2.96
C ASP A 22 -8.26 9.57 4.11
N GLU A 23 -7.74 8.35 4.18
CA GLU A 23 -8.16 7.32 5.14
C GLU A 23 -7.27 7.25 6.40
N CYS A 24 -5.98 7.63 6.34
CA CYS A 24 -5.08 7.60 7.50
C CYS A 24 -4.88 8.99 8.09
N TYR A 25 -4.12 9.85 7.41
CA TYR A 25 -3.66 11.13 7.97
C TYR A 25 -4.80 12.04 8.41
N ASN A 26 -5.81 12.20 7.53
CA ASN A 26 -6.99 13.01 7.83
C ASN A 26 -7.79 12.53 9.05
N ILE A 27 -7.69 11.24 9.40
CA ILE A 27 -8.40 10.67 10.55
C ILE A 27 -7.55 10.77 11.80
N ILE A 28 -6.28 10.32 11.76
CA ILE A 28 -5.43 10.27 12.95
C ILE A 28 -5.13 11.66 13.50
N PHE A 29 -4.88 12.65 12.63
CA PHE A 29 -4.60 14.03 13.06
C PHE A 29 -5.84 14.76 13.59
N ARG A 30 -7.05 14.28 13.31
CA ARG A 30 -8.29 14.79 13.93
C ARG A 30 -8.59 14.15 15.28
N LYS A 31 -8.08 12.94 15.52
CA LYS A 31 -8.38 12.15 16.73
C LYS A 31 -7.34 12.33 17.84
N LYS A 32 -6.08 12.58 17.48
CA LYS A 32 -4.96 12.59 18.42
C LYS A 32 -3.93 13.64 18.03
N ILE A 33 -3.47 14.39 19.04
CA ILE A 33 -2.31 15.28 18.92
C ILE A 33 -1.07 14.44 19.27
N TYR A 34 -0.09 14.46 18.38
CA TYR A 34 1.15 13.70 18.54
C TYR A 34 2.26 14.60 19.05
N ASN A 35 2.93 14.20 20.14
CA ASN A 35 4.05 14.92 20.72
C ASN A 35 5.41 14.33 20.31
N SER A 36 5.42 13.15 19.67
CA SER A 36 6.62 12.47 19.22
C SER A 36 6.39 11.77 17.87
N LEU A 37 7.45 11.69 17.07
CA LEU A 37 7.47 10.95 15.81
C LEU A 37 7.22 9.44 16.01
N PRO A 38 7.82 8.77 17.02
CA PRO A 38 7.55 7.37 17.29
C PRO A 38 6.07 7.06 17.56
N ASP A 39 5.37 7.92 18.31
CA ASP A 39 3.94 7.72 18.60
C ASP A 39 3.08 7.80 17.33
N LEU A 40 3.46 8.68 16.39
CA LEU A 40 2.82 8.78 15.08
C LEU A 40 3.10 7.53 14.23
N GLN A 41 4.35 7.04 14.25
CA GLN A 41 4.75 5.85 13.49
C GLN A 41 3.94 4.62 13.91
N ILE A 42 3.69 4.41 15.20
CA ILE A 42 2.89 3.28 15.71
C ILE A 42 1.48 3.28 15.10
N ASP A 43 0.81 4.43 15.09
CA ASP A 43 -0.56 4.52 14.57
C ASP A 43 -0.59 4.35 13.04
N ILE A 44 0.43 4.85 12.33
CA ILE A 44 0.59 4.62 10.89
C ILE A 44 0.85 3.13 10.59
N ASP A 45 1.71 2.47 11.36
CA ASP A 45 2.04 1.06 11.18
C ASP A 45 0.81 0.17 11.42
N HIS A 46 -0.03 0.53 12.39
CA HIS A 46 -1.31 -0.12 12.63
C HIS A 46 -2.26 0.04 11.43
N TRP A 47 -2.38 1.24 10.88
CA TRP A 47 -3.18 1.47 9.69
C TRP A 47 -2.66 0.69 8.48
N LEU A 48 -1.34 0.70 8.26
CA LEU A 48 -0.68 -0.01 7.17
C LEU A 48 -0.87 -1.53 7.29
N ARG A 49 -0.81 -2.08 8.50
CA ARG A 49 -1.12 -3.49 8.75
C ARG A 49 -2.56 -3.81 8.39
N SER A 50 -3.53 -2.98 8.81
CA SER A 50 -4.94 -3.18 8.43
C SER A 50 -5.13 -3.12 6.91
N TYR A 51 -4.50 -2.15 6.24
CA TYR A 51 -4.52 -2.03 4.79
C TYR A 51 -3.97 -3.28 4.08
N ASN A 52 -2.82 -3.79 4.52
CA ASN A 52 -2.13 -4.91 3.88
C ASN A 52 -2.79 -6.28 4.15
N TYR A 53 -3.41 -6.46 5.32
CA TYR A 53 -3.90 -7.76 5.76
C TYR A 53 -5.43 -7.89 5.78
N THR A 54 -6.17 -6.78 5.85
CA THR A 54 -7.63 -6.82 6.05
C THR A 54 -8.38 -6.30 4.84
N ARG A 55 -7.82 -5.40 4.03
CA ARG A 55 -8.53 -4.77 2.91
C ARG A 55 -8.50 -5.68 1.67
N PRO A 56 -9.62 -6.32 1.28
CA PRO A 56 -9.68 -7.01 0.00
C PRO A 56 -9.70 -5.99 -1.13
N HIS A 57 -8.83 -6.14 -2.12
CA HIS A 57 -8.88 -5.31 -3.31
C HIS A 57 -9.72 -6.01 -4.37
N SER A 58 -10.84 -5.41 -4.77
CA SER A 58 -11.72 -5.94 -5.82
C SER A 58 -11.25 -5.62 -7.25
N GLY A 59 -9.98 -5.21 -7.41
CA GLY A 59 -9.41 -4.91 -8.72
C GLY A 59 -9.36 -6.14 -9.62
N LYS A 60 -9.44 -5.93 -10.95
CA LYS A 60 -9.45 -6.95 -12.01
C LYS A 60 -8.39 -8.06 -11.88
N HIS A 61 -7.30 -7.79 -11.16
CA HIS A 61 -6.16 -8.70 -10.95
C HIS A 61 -5.95 -9.14 -9.49
N CYS A 62 -6.71 -8.60 -8.55
CA CYS A 62 -6.59 -8.91 -7.12
C CYS A 62 -7.55 -10.03 -6.69
N TYR A 63 -8.62 -10.29 -7.44
CA TYR A 63 -9.59 -11.38 -7.15
C TYR A 63 -10.13 -11.38 -5.70
N GLY A 64 -10.27 -10.20 -5.07
CA GLY A 64 -10.70 -10.08 -3.68
C GLY A 64 -9.64 -10.44 -2.64
N LYS A 65 -8.40 -10.72 -3.06
CA LYS A 65 -7.26 -10.96 -2.17
C LYS A 65 -6.77 -9.66 -1.56
N THR A 66 -6.16 -9.78 -0.39
CA THR A 66 -5.47 -8.68 0.27
C THR A 66 -4.12 -8.41 -0.41
N PRO A 67 -3.52 -7.22 -0.22
CA PRO A 67 -2.20 -6.92 -0.75
C PRO A 67 -1.17 -7.97 -0.32
N MET A 68 -1.20 -8.39 0.96
CA MET A 68 -0.26 -9.40 1.47
C MET A 68 -0.50 -10.79 0.88
N GLN A 69 -1.74 -11.21 0.69
CA GLN A 69 -2.03 -12.49 0.02
C GLN A 69 -1.50 -12.49 -1.42
N THR A 70 -1.69 -11.37 -2.13
CA THR A 70 -1.15 -11.19 -3.48
C THR A 70 0.37 -11.22 -3.49
N PHE A 71 1.03 -10.63 -2.48
CA PHE A 71 2.49 -10.70 -2.33
C PHE A 71 3.01 -12.13 -2.22
N LEU A 72 2.42 -12.89 -1.30
CA LEU A 72 2.83 -14.25 -1.00
C LEU A 72 2.65 -15.14 -2.22
N ASP A 73 1.53 -15.00 -2.94
CA ASP A 73 1.27 -15.73 -4.18
C ASP A 73 2.35 -15.47 -5.24
N ILE A 74 2.80 -14.22 -5.38
CA ILE A 74 3.87 -13.83 -6.31
C ILE A 74 5.21 -14.46 -5.90
N LEU A 75 5.57 -14.35 -4.61
CA LEU A 75 6.80 -14.92 -4.07
C LEU A 75 6.86 -16.44 -4.24
N LEU A 76 5.77 -17.14 -3.91
CA LEU A 76 5.64 -18.59 -4.02
C LEU A 76 5.70 -19.07 -5.48
N SER A 77 5.14 -18.30 -6.41
CA SER A 77 5.05 -18.70 -7.81
C SER A 77 6.39 -18.66 -8.57
N ARG A 78 7.49 -18.14 -7.98
CA ARG A 78 8.80 -17.88 -8.64
C ARG A 78 8.70 -17.17 -10.00
N LYS A 79 7.53 -16.58 -10.29
CA LYS A 79 7.29 -15.78 -11.47
C LYS A 79 7.85 -14.40 -11.16
N ILE A 80 9.07 -14.13 -11.63
CA ILE A 80 9.58 -12.76 -11.75
C ILE A 80 8.79 -12.08 -12.87
N LEU A 81 7.49 -11.87 -12.62
CA LEU A 81 6.68 -10.99 -13.43
C LEU A 81 6.94 -9.59 -12.90
N VAL A 82 7.88 -8.92 -13.56
CA VAL A 82 8.17 -7.48 -13.49
C VAL A 82 6.91 -6.62 -13.73
N THR A 83 5.76 -7.25 -14.00
CA THR A 83 4.44 -6.65 -14.20
C THR A 83 3.49 -6.75 -13.00
N SER A 84 3.83 -7.52 -11.95
CA SER A 84 2.97 -7.73 -10.77
C SER A 84 3.52 -7.16 -9.46
N ILE A 85 4.63 -6.43 -9.49
CA ILE A 85 5.02 -5.45 -8.44
C ILE A 85 4.17 -4.17 -8.58
N ARG A 86 2.86 -4.33 -8.80
CA ARG A 86 1.91 -3.25 -9.09
C ARG A 86 0.73 -3.21 -8.12
N ILE A 87 0.64 -4.19 -7.22
CA ILE A 87 -0.32 -4.18 -6.10
C ILE A 87 0.42 -3.91 -4.76
N LEU A 88 1.75 -3.78 -4.81
CA LEU A 88 2.63 -3.88 -3.65
C LEU A 88 3.60 -2.72 -3.43
N ILE A 89 3.15 -1.49 -3.65
CA ILE A 89 3.85 -0.31 -3.10
C ILE A 89 2.91 0.13 -1.98
N VAL A 90 3.01 -0.44 -0.78
CA VAL A 90 4.03 -0.09 0.22
C VAL A 90 4.53 -1.30 1.01
N VAL A 91 5.71 -1.79 0.63
CA VAL A 91 6.74 -2.32 1.54
C VAL A 91 8.09 -1.85 1.03
#